data_AF-A0AAU3BQY6-F1
#
_entry.id   AF-A0AAU3BQY6-F1
#
_cell.length_a   1.000
_cell.length_b   1.000
_cell.length_c   1.000
_cell.angle_alpha   90.00
_cell.angle_beta   90.00
_cell.angle_gamma   90.00
#
_symmetry.space_group_name_H-M   'P 1'
#
loop_
_entity.id
_entity.type
_entity.pdbx_description
1 polymer ?
#
loop_
_entity_poly.entity_id
_entity_poly.type
_entity_poly.pdbx_seq_one_letter_code
_entity_poly.pdbx_strand_id
1 'polypeptide(L)'
;MVAVASVVVAVGTVTGMVSALDGGRPSEEARPLVTRAPSLGPLPGVPLPSRTSPAPSPSRPASSGPAPEPSPARKKPRTVAAPGLLYRHTDSQVRDWVDAHPGDARRAVIASRIADRPAAVWFADFTPSTITGRVRAVTSAAAAQGRVPVVVPYAIPQRDCGGASDGGAPDLAAYDGWIDGFAAGLGSGEVVVVLEPDSIAQSDCLGEGERADRFASLARAGRVLKAANPRARVYFDAGHSDWNPAAEQAALLGRAGAASAASSDGIFTNVSNFHRTSDEIAYARRVLSALGGPAHLGAVIDTSRNGNGAPPDGEWCDPAGRRIGRAPTLNTAEAGIDAYLWVKLPGESDGCRGTPGAFSAEYAYELAR
;
A
#
# COMPACT_ATOMS: atom_id res chain seq x y z
N MET A 1 -15.99 -48.09 -34.60
CA MET A 1 -16.87 -48.35 -33.44
C MET A 1 -16.02 -48.10 -32.21
N VAL A 2 -16.16 -47.04 -31.42
CA VAL A 2 -17.34 -46.40 -30.86
C VAL A 2 -17.04 -44.90 -30.71
N ALA A 3 -17.97 -44.04 -31.16
CA ALA A 3 -17.97 -42.60 -30.87
C ALA A 3 -18.94 -42.36 -29.71
N VAL A 4 -18.52 -41.63 -28.67
CA VAL A 4 -19.41 -41.17 -27.59
C VAL A 4 -19.45 -39.65 -27.65
N ALA A 5 -20.64 -39.15 -27.95
CA ALA A 5 -20.98 -37.74 -28.11
C ALA A 5 -21.05 -37.03 -26.76
N SER A 6 -20.53 -35.80 -26.73
CA SER A 6 -20.69 -34.85 -25.63
C SER A 6 -22.04 -34.14 -25.73
N VAL A 7 -22.78 -34.11 -24.63
CA VAL A 7 -24.05 -33.39 -24.50
C VAL A 7 -23.76 -31.96 -24.02
N VAL A 8 -24.16 -30.98 -24.83
CA VAL A 8 -24.18 -29.55 -24.49
C VAL A 8 -25.58 -29.20 -24.00
N VAL A 9 -25.69 -28.67 -22.77
CA VAL A 9 -26.94 -28.11 -22.24
C VAL A 9 -26.89 -26.59 -22.43
N ALA A 10 -27.71 -26.08 -23.33
CA ALA A 10 -27.96 -24.65 -23.51
C ALA A 10 -29.18 -24.26 -22.66
N VAL A 11 -29.00 -23.36 -21.70
CA VAL A 11 -30.09 -22.71 -20.95
C VAL A 11 -30.37 -21.36 -21.61
N GLY A 12 -31.54 -21.24 -22.24
CA GLY A 12 -32.03 -20.00 -22.83
C GLY A 12 -32.70 -19.12 -21.79
N THR A 13 -32.29 -17.85 -21.73
CA THR A 13 -32.97 -16.80 -20.95
C THR A 13 -33.98 -16.08 -21.83
N VAL A 14 -35.23 -16.06 -21.38
CA VAL A 14 -36.36 -15.33 -21.99
C VAL A 14 -36.29 -13.85 -21.60
N THR A 15 -36.16 -12.97 -22.59
CA THR A 15 -36.29 -11.51 -22.44
C THR A 15 -37.75 -11.10 -22.63
N GLY A 16 -38.36 -10.57 -21.58
CA GLY A 16 -39.68 -9.93 -21.62
C GLY A 16 -39.58 -8.45 -21.98
N MET A 17 -40.44 -8.01 -22.92
CA MET A 17 -40.59 -6.61 -23.34
C MET A 17 -41.81 -5.94 -22.67
N VAL A 18 -41.56 -4.69 -22.23
CA VAL A 18 -42.41 -3.48 -22.27
C VAL A 18 -43.82 -3.50 -21.66
N SER A 19 -44.00 -2.61 -20.67
CA SER A 19 -45.20 -1.76 -20.55
C SER A 19 -44.82 -0.47 -19.82
N ALA A 20 -44.83 0.65 -20.54
CA ALA A 20 -44.84 2.00 -19.99
C ALA A 20 -46.18 2.62 -20.35
N LEU A 21 -46.97 2.99 -19.34
CA LEU A 21 -48.17 3.80 -19.48
C LEU A 21 -47.85 5.22 -19.02
N ASP A 22 -48.16 6.14 -19.92
CA ASP A 22 -48.07 7.59 -19.80
C ASP A 22 -49.24 8.12 -18.95
N GLY A 23 -49.04 9.20 -18.19
CA GLY A 23 -50.16 9.95 -17.61
C GLY A 23 -49.86 10.82 -16.38
N GLY A 24 -49.58 12.11 -16.61
CA GLY A 24 -50.08 13.19 -15.74
C GLY A 24 -49.08 13.88 -14.80
N ARG A 25 -48.52 15.01 -15.25
CA ARG A 25 -48.02 16.12 -14.41
C ARG A 25 -49.21 16.95 -13.88
N PRO A 26 -49.10 17.68 -12.75
CA PRO A 26 -48.51 19.03 -12.79
C PRO A 26 -47.60 19.39 -11.59
N SER A 27 -46.54 20.13 -11.94
CA SER A 27 -46.05 21.36 -11.28
C SER A 27 -45.75 21.36 -9.78
N GLU A 28 -44.46 21.30 -9.44
CA GLU A 28 -43.93 22.17 -8.39
C GLU A 28 -42.51 22.63 -8.77
N GLU A 29 -42.41 23.92 -9.05
CA GLU A 29 -41.20 24.64 -9.42
C GLU A 29 -40.68 25.34 -8.17
N ALA A 30 -39.53 24.91 -7.63
CA ALA A 30 -38.84 25.59 -6.54
C ALA A 30 -37.34 25.70 -6.86
N ARG A 31 -37.04 26.86 -7.47
CA ARG A 31 -35.79 27.64 -7.62
C ARG A 31 -34.45 27.09 -7.09
N PRO A 32 -33.34 27.27 -7.84
CA PRO A 32 -32.00 26.91 -7.40
C PRO A 32 -31.46 27.89 -6.34
N LEU A 33 -30.85 27.34 -5.29
CA LEU A 33 -30.09 28.08 -4.28
C LEU A 33 -28.76 28.55 -4.91
N VAL A 34 -28.61 29.85 -5.11
CA VAL A 34 -27.37 30.49 -5.56
C VAL A 34 -26.39 30.53 -4.38
N THR A 35 -25.41 29.63 -4.36
CA THR A 35 -24.27 29.73 -3.45
C THR A 35 -23.32 30.82 -3.96
N ARG A 36 -23.23 31.92 -3.19
CA ARG A 36 -22.31 33.05 -3.44
C ARG A 36 -20.86 32.59 -3.51
N ALA A 37 -20.11 33.15 -4.46
CA ALA A 37 -18.65 33.08 -4.51
C ALA A 37 -18.01 33.75 -3.27
N PRO A 38 -16.88 33.24 -2.76
CA PRO A 38 -16.18 33.85 -1.63
C PRO A 38 -15.51 35.17 -2.05
N SER A 39 -15.66 36.19 -1.20
CA SER A 39 -14.96 37.47 -1.32
C SER A 39 -13.49 37.31 -0.92
N LEU A 40 -12.58 37.78 -1.77
CA LEU A 40 -11.17 37.93 -1.46
C LEU A 40 -11.01 39.09 -0.47
N GLY A 41 -10.55 38.80 0.74
CA GLY A 41 -10.08 39.80 1.69
C GLY A 41 -8.71 40.36 1.28
N PRO A 42 -8.41 41.63 1.60
CA PRO A 42 -7.14 42.26 1.21
C PRO A 42 -5.95 41.66 1.98
N LEU A 43 -4.84 41.47 1.26
CA LEU A 43 -3.56 40.99 1.79
C LEU A 43 -2.95 42.02 2.77
N PRO A 44 -2.47 41.61 3.95
CA PRO A 44 -1.67 42.48 4.80
C PRO A 44 -0.29 42.77 4.18
N GLY A 45 0.11 44.03 4.27
CA GLY A 45 1.21 44.65 3.54
C GLY A 45 2.62 44.14 3.84
N VAL A 46 3.47 44.30 2.82
CA VAL A 46 4.91 44.04 2.81
C VAL A 46 5.64 44.96 3.79
N PRO A 47 6.49 44.46 4.70
CA PRO A 47 7.43 45.29 5.44
C PRO A 47 8.68 45.57 4.57
N LEU A 48 9.03 46.86 4.43
CA LEU A 48 10.30 47.31 3.84
C LEU A 48 11.52 46.84 4.68
N PRO A 49 12.68 46.60 4.04
CA PRO A 49 13.88 46.15 4.72
C PRO A 49 14.55 47.27 5.53
N SER A 50 14.85 47.00 6.79
CA SER A 50 15.64 47.87 7.66
C SER A 50 17.14 47.65 7.44
N ARG A 51 17.77 48.70 6.91
CA ARG A 51 19.13 49.23 7.13
C ARG A 51 20.23 48.30 7.67
N THR A 52 21.24 48.15 6.82
CA THR A 52 22.62 47.73 7.02
C THR A 52 23.41 48.59 8.03
N SER A 53 24.31 47.98 8.81
CA SER A 53 25.53 48.55 9.43
C SER A 53 26.34 47.43 10.15
N PRO A 54 27.65 47.58 10.44
CA PRO A 54 28.75 47.14 9.57
C PRO A 54 29.59 45.99 10.17
N ALA A 55 30.43 45.40 9.32
CA ALA A 55 31.46 44.41 9.69
C ALA A 55 32.58 45.01 10.56
N PRO A 56 33.21 44.20 11.44
CA PRO A 56 34.57 44.46 11.90
C PRO A 56 35.62 43.65 11.10
N SER A 57 36.69 44.35 10.77
CA SER A 57 37.91 43.93 10.08
C SER A 57 38.80 42.94 10.89
N PRO A 58 39.83 42.33 10.24
CA PRO A 58 40.44 41.09 10.68
C PRO A 58 41.59 41.31 11.68
N SER A 59 41.76 40.36 12.61
CA SER A 59 42.94 40.27 13.47
C SER A 59 43.92 39.22 12.94
N ARG A 60 45.20 39.59 12.94
CA ARG A 60 46.39 38.89 12.41
C ARG A 60 46.74 37.57 13.17
N PRO A 61 47.59 36.71 12.58
CA PRO A 61 47.78 35.33 13.01
C PRO A 61 48.77 35.19 14.17
N ALA A 62 48.51 34.25 15.07
CA ALA A 62 49.47 33.82 16.09
C ALA A 62 50.10 32.47 15.71
N SER A 63 51.39 32.39 16.00
CA SER A 63 52.40 31.38 15.65
C SER A 63 52.06 29.93 16.05
N SER A 64 52.52 29.03 15.18
CA SER A 64 52.55 27.58 15.26
C SER A 64 53.34 27.03 16.47
N GLY A 65 52.74 26.06 17.18
CA GLY A 65 53.43 25.06 18.00
C GLY A 65 53.18 23.64 17.44
N PRO A 66 54.04 22.64 17.73
CA PRO A 66 53.98 21.33 17.08
C PRO A 66 52.71 20.55 17.49
N ALA A 67 52.04 19.96 16.50
CA ALA A 67 50.84 19.16 16.69
C ALA A 67 51.15 17.80 17.38
N PRO A 68 50.34 17.35 18.35
CA PRO A 68 50.41 15.98 18.83
C PRO A 68 49.86 15.02 17.76
N GLU A 69 50.58 13.92 17.58
CA GLU A 69 50.28 12.83 16.65
C GLU A 69 48.87 12.25 16.88
N PRO A 70 48.02 12.09 15.85
CA PRO A 70 46.68 11.57 16.05
C PRO A 70 46.74 10.06 16.33
N SER A 71 46.45 9.69 17.58
CA SER A 71 46.11 8.31 17.94
C SER A 71 44.94 7.81 17.08
N PRO A 72 44.92 6.54 16.64
CA PRO A 72 43.87 6.04 15.77
C PRO A 72 42.52 6.15 16.47
N ALA A 73 41.68 7.05 15.96
CA ALA A 73 40.31 7.21 16.42
C ALA A 73 39.58 5.88 16.16
N ARG A 74 39.35 5.13 17.24
CA ARG A 74 38.45 3.98 17.25
C ARG A 74 37.11 4.48 16.75
N LYS A 75 36.74 4.13 15.52
CA LYS A 75 35.43 4.43 14.95
C LYS A 75 34.39 3.96 15.96
N LYS A 76 33.70 4.92 16.59
CA LYS A 76 32.48 4.61 17.34
C LYS A 76 31.57 3.88 16.35
N PRO A 77 31.01 2.71 16.70
CA PRO A 77 30.00 2.09 15.87
C PRO A 77 28.97 3.17 15.55
N ARG A 78 28.67 3.34 14.26
CA ARG A 78 27.54 4.17 13.84
C ARG A 78 26.35 3.59 14.60
N THR A 79 25.84 4.33 15.58
CA THR A 79 24.62 3.96 16.27
C THR A 79 23.57 3.85 15.17
N VAL A 80 23.23 2.60 14.84
CA VAL A 80 22.08 2.31 14.01
C VAL A 80 20.93 2.95 14.75
N ALA A 81 20.33 3.99 14.17
CA ALA A 81 19.11 4.57 14.70
C ALA A 81 18.17 3.40 15.01
N ALA A 82 17.57 3.39 16.20
CA ALA A 82 16.61 2.35 16.56
C ALA A 82 15.65 2.17 15.37
N PRO A 83 15.40 0.93 14.90
CA PRO A 83 14.55 0.72 13.74
C PRO A 83 13.23 1.46 13.98
N GLY A 84 12.88 2.35 13.05
CA GLY A 84 11.71 3.21 13.20
C GLY A 84 10.49 2.35 13.52
N LEU A 85 9.70 2.74 14.54
CA LEU A 85 8.44 2.05 14.79
C LEU A 85 7.46 2.39 13.67
N LEU A 86 6.60 1.43 13.30
CA LEU A 86 5.60 1.63 12.27
C LEU A 86 4.59 2.71 12.69
N TYR A 87 4.13 3.49 11.72
CA TYR A 87 3.13 4.53 11.93
C TYR A 87 1.74 3.92 12.04
N ARG A 88 1.00 4.33 13.06
CA ARG A 88 -0.41 4.02 13.21
C ARG A 88 -1.22 5.21 12.67
N HIS A 89 -1.82 5.02 11.51
CA HIS A 89 -2.75 6.00 10.96
C HIS A 89 -4.00 6.11 11.84
N THR A 90 -4.43 7.34 12.13
CA THR A 90 -5.58 7.59 12.99
C THR A 90 -6.89 7.62 12.21
N ASP A 91 -6.85 8.02 10.96
CA ASP A 91 -8.05 8.27 10.14
C ASP A 91 -8.38 6.97 9.39
N SER A 92 -9.11 6.08 10.08
CA SER A 92 -9.41 4.73 9.59
C SER A 92 -10.79 4.28 10.04
N GLN A 93 -11.46 3.47 9.22
CA GLN A 93 -12.81 2.99 9.51
C GLN A 93 -12.93 2.25 10.85
N VAL A 94 -11.91 1.46 11.22
CA VAL A 94 -11.87 0.78 12.52
C VAL A 94 -11.81 1.76 13.69
N ARG A 95 -11.16 2.92 13.52
CA ARG A 95 -11.10 3.96 14.53
C ARG A 95 -12.40 4.74 14.62
N ASP A 96 -12.95 5.12 13.48
CA ASP A 96 -14.26 5.76 13.40
C ASP A 96 -15.31 4.88 14.09
N TRP A 97 -15.28 3.57 13.85
CA TRP A 97 -16.18 2.63 14.52
C TRP A 97 -15.93 2.55 16.03
N VAL A 98 -14.68 2.43 16.49
CA VAL A 98 -14.35 2.37 17.93
C VAL A 98 -14.80 3.64 18.67
N ASP A 99 -14.67 4.80 18.05
CA ASP A 99 -15.03 6.08 18.68
C ASP A 99 -16.55 6.29 18.69
N ALA A 100 -17.25 5.86 17.64
CA ALA A 100 -18.70 5.99 17.55
C ALA A 100 -19.50 4.97 18.41
N HIS A 101 -18.88 3.89 18.90
CA HIS A 101 -19.58 2.77 19.56
C HIS A 101 -19.14 2.49 21.01
N PRO A 102 -19.10 3.47 21.92
CA PRO A 102 -18.53 3.30 23.28
C PRO A 102 -19.18 2.20 24.13
N GLY A 103 -20.45 1.85 23.85
CA GLY A 103 -21.20 0.81 24.56
C GLY A 103 -21.20 -0.58 23.91
N ASP A 104 -20.58 -0.77 22.73
CA ASP A 104 -20.56 -2.08 22.07
C ASP A 104 -19.61 -3.04 22.79
N ALA A 105 -20.09 -4.26 23.09
CA ALA A 105 -19.32 -5.27 23.82
C ALA A 105 -18.02 -5.70 23.10
N ARG A 106 -17.96 -5.56 21.77
CA ARG A 106 -16.79 -5.91 20.95
C ARG A 106 -15.72 -4.82 20.97
N ARG A 107 -16.09 -3.58 21.34
CA ARG A 107 -15.24 -2.39 21.22
C ARG A 107 -13.89 -2.56 21.87
N ALA A 108 -13.84 -3.04 23.12
CA ALA A 108 -12.58 -3.16 23.86
C ALA A 108 -11.58 -4.11 23.17
N VAL A 109 -12.08 -5.21 22.59
CA VAL A 109 -11.26 -6.17 21.84
C VAL A 109 -10.81 -5.56 20.53
N ILE A 110 -11.72 -4.98 19.74
CA ILE A 110 -11.37 -4.35 18.45
C ILE A 110 -10.36 -3.21 18.65
N ALA A 111 -10.56 -2.37 19.65
CA ALA A 111 -9.64 -1.28 19.97
C ALA A 111 -8.23 -1.78 20.29
N SER A 112 -8.11 -2.68 21.27
CA SER A 112 -6.80 -3.14 21.79
C SER A 112 -6.06 -4.11 20.86
N ARG A 113 -6.81 -4.92 20.09
CA ARG A 113 -6.23 -5.94 19.22
C ARG A 113 -6.01 -5.44 17.80
N ILE A 114 -6.89 -4.59 17.27
CA ILE A 114 -6.84 -4.14 15.87
C ILE A 114 -6.50 -2.67 15.78
N ALA A 115 -7.35 -1.80 16.32
CA ALA A 115 -7.25 -0.37 16.09
C ALA A 115 -5.93 0.21 16.62
N ASP A 116 -5.41 -0.31 17.74
CA ASP A 116 -4.14 0.08 18.39
C ASP A 116 -2.89 -0.40 17.64
N ARG A 117 -3.04 -1.08 16.51
CA ARG A 117 -1.92 -1.57 15.70
C ARG A 117 -1.66 -0.68 14.48
N PRO A 118 -0.39 -0.51 14.08
CA PRO A 118 -0.06 0.05 12.78
C PRO A 118 -0.69 -0.80 11.65
N ALA A 119 -1.17 -0.16 10.60
CA ALA A 119 -1.66 -0.80 9.39
C ALA A 119 -1.32 0.07 8.18
N ALA A 120 -1.34 -0.50 6.98
CA ALA A 120 -1.07 0.24 5.76
C ALA A 120 -2.21 1.21 5.40
N VAL A 121 -1.88 2.29 4.69
CA VAL A 121 -2.85 3.22 4.12
C VAL A 121 -2.94 2.99 2.62
N TRP A 122 -4.13 2.63 2.15
CA TRP A 122 -4.39 2.31 0.76
C TRP A 122 -4.82 3.53 -0.04
N PHE A 123 -4.28 3.66 -1.24
CA PHE A 123 -4.67 4.64 -2.23
C PHE A 123 -5.23 3.88 -3.43
N ALA A 124 -6.49 3.46 -3.27
CA ALA A 124 -7.16 2.51 -4.16
C ALA A 124 -8.10 3.19 -5.18
N ASP A 125 -8.20 4.51 -5.16
CA ASP A 125 -9.03 5.32 -6.05
C ASP A 125 -8.16 6.17 -6.99
N PHE A 126 -8.56 6.26 -8.28
CA PHE A 126 -7.85 7.06 -9.26
C PHE A 126 -8.21 8.55 -9.15
N THR A 127 -7.54 9.26 -8.23
CA THR A 127 -7.72 10.69 -7.99
C THR A 127 -6.43 11.50 -8.23
N PRO A 128 -6.00 11.66 -9.50
CA PRO A 128 -4.71 12.27 -9.83
C PRO A 128 -4.56 13.71 -9.32
N SER A 129 -5.65 14.45 -9.18
CA SER A 129 -5.62 15.85 -8.71
C SER A 129 -5.32 16.01 -7.21
N THR A 130 -5.50 14.97 -6.40
CA THR A 130 -5.35 15.05 -4.94
C THR A 130 -4.30 14.10 -4.37
N ILE A 131 -3.81 13.14 -5.16
CA ILE A 131 -2.94 12.06 -4.68
C ILE A 131 -1.68 12.56 -3.96
N THR A 132 -0.99 13.56 -4.51
CA THR A 132 0.21 14.15 -3.90
C THR A 132 -0.06 14.64 -2.48
N GLY A 133 -1.17 15.37 -2.29
CA GLY A 133 -1.56 15.91 -0.99
C GLY A 133 -1.95 14.82 0.00
N ARG A 134 -2.70 13.81 -0.45
CA ARG A 134 -3.14 12.69 0.38
C ARG A 134 -1.95 11.85 0.87
N VAL A 135 -1.01 11.50 -0.02
CA VAL A 135 0.22 10.78 0.37
C VAL A 135 1.03 11.64 1.33
N ARG A 136 1.19 12.94 1.05
CA ARG A 136 1.95 13.86 1.92
C ARG A 136 1.35 13.99 3.31
N ALA A 137 0.03 13.98 3.45
CA ALA A 137 -0.64 14.03 4.74
C ALA A 137 -0.24 12.84 5.61
N VAL A 138 -0.27 11.62 5.06
CA VAL A 138 0.13 10.40 5.77
C VAL A 138 1.62 10.43 6.13
N THR A 139 2.49 10.71 5.15
CA THR A 139 3.95 10.63 5.35
C THR A 139 4.48 11.71 6.29
N SER A 140 3.93 12.92 6.24
CA SER A 140 4.33 14.00 7.15
C SER A 140 3.84 13.79 8.58
N ALA A 141 2.63 13.24 8.77
CA ALA A 141 2.12 12.88 10.10
C ALA A 141 2.96 11.76 10.74
N ALA A 142 3.38 10.77 9.95
CA ALA A 142 4.30 9.73 10.41
C ALA A 142 5.68 10.30 10.77
N ALA A 143 6.24 11.15 9.92
CA ALA A 143 7.53 11.80 10.16
C ALA A 143 7.52 12.67 11.43
N ALA A 144 6.44 13.39 11.70
CA ALA A 144 6.27 14.19 12.92
C ALA A 144 6.32 13.35 14.21
N GLN A 145 6.05 12.05 14.13
CA GLN A 145 6.11 11.11 15.24
C GLN A 145 7.38 10.24 15.24
N GLY A 146 8.30 10.45 14.28
CA GLY A 146 9.46 9.58 14.08
C GLY A 146 9.05 8.13 13.79
N ARG A 147 7.97 7.94 13.02
CA ARG A 147 7.41 6.64 12.65
C ARG A 147 7.51 6.39 11.14
N VAL A 148 7.50 5.13 10.74
CA VAL A 148 7.56 4.69 9.34
C VAL A 148 6.16 4.35 8.84
N PRO A 149 5.56 5.09 7.90
CA PRO A 149 4.29 4.74 7.28
C PRO A 149 4.45 3.61 6.27
N VAL A 150 3.39 2.82 6.13
CA VAL A 150 3.22 1.85 5.05
C VAL A 150 2.11 2.39 4.15
N VAL A 151 2.42 2.59 2.87
CA VAL A 151 1.47 3.11 1.87
C VAL A 151 1.33 2.13 0.72
N VAL A 152 0.12 2.00 0.20
CA VAL A 152 -0.22 1.03 -0.85
C VAL A 152 -0.82 1.79 -2.04
N PRO A 153 -0.03 2.13 -3.08
CA PRO A 153 -0.62 2.45 -4.37
C PRO A 153 -1.33 1.20 -4.91
N TYR A 154 -2.61 1.35 -5.25
CA TYR A 154 -3.44 0.26 -5.76
C TYR A 154 -4.38 0.77 -6.85
N ALA A 155 -3.82 1.30 -7.94
CA ALA A 155 -4.56 1.95 -9.01
C ALA A 155 -4.12 1.50 -10.42
N ILE A 156 -3.43 0.37 -10.55
CA ILE A 156 -3.04 -0.18 -11.86
C ILE A 156 -4.30 -0.44 -12.74
N PRO A 157 -4.29 -0.13 -14.05
CA PRO A 157 -5.41 -0.44 -14.94
C PRO A 157 -5.72 -1.92 -15.03
N GLN A 158 -7.00 -2.26 -15.23
CA GLN A 158 -7.52 -3.64 -15.23
C GLN A 158 -7.14 -4.37 -13.93
N ARG A 159 -7.25 -3.66 -12.81
CA ARG A 159 -6.98 -4.19 -11.46
C ARG A 159 -7.90 -5.38 -11.19
N ASP A 160 -7.38 -6.41 -10.53
CA ASP A 160 -8.16 -7.61 -10.18
C ASP A 160 -8.82 -8.33 -11.37
N CYS A 161 -8.42 -8.01 -12.61
CA CYS A 161 -8.93 -8.63 -13.84
C CYS A 161 -10.46 -8.69 -13.94
N GLY A 162 -11.17 -7.67 -13.44
CA GLY A 162 -12.65 -7.66 -13.38
C GLY A 162 -13.27 -8.34 -12.16
N GLY A 163 -12.45 -8.69 -11.15
CA GLY A 163 -12.89 -9.27 -9.88
C GLY A 163 -13.57 -8.27 -8.94
N ALA A 164 -13.71 -8.65 -7.67
CA ALA A 164 -14.43 -7.86 -6.67
C ALA A 164 -13.79 -6.47 -6.43
N SER A 165 -12.47 -6.37 -6.60
CA SER A 165 -11.70 -5.14 -6.44
C SER A 165 -11.32 -4.50 -7.78
N ASP A 166 -12.09 -4.72 -8.85
CA ASP A 166 -11.84 -4.11 -10.17
C ASP A 166 -11.72 -2.57 -10.11
N GLY A 167 -11.09 -2.00 -11.13
CA GLY A 167 -10.91 -0.57 -11.32
C GLY A 167 -9.47 -0.20 -11.68
N GLY A 168 -8.99 0.89 -11.07
CA GLY A 168 -7.70 1.49 -11.37
C GLY A 168 -7.79 2.68 -12.32
N ALA A 169 -6.64 3.11 -12.80
CA ALA A 169 -6.51 4.18 -13.78
C ALA A 169 -7.11 3.76 -15.14
N PRO A 170 -7.55 4.72 -15.97
CA PRO A 170 -8.17 4.41 -17.27
C PRO A 170 -7.19 3.77 -18.26
N ASP A 171 -5.89 4.07 -18.14
CA ASP A 171 -4.82 3.49 -18.94
C ASP A 171 -3.46 3.63 -18.22
N LEU A 172 -2.41 3.05 -18.80
CA LEU A 172 -1.08 3.02 -18.20
C LEU A 172 -0.38 4.39 -18.21
N ALA A 173 -0.70 5.29 -19.13
CA ALA A 173 -0.13 6.65 -19.14
C ALA A 173 -0.72 7.49 -18.01
N ALA A 174 -2.03 7.37 -17.79
CA ALA A 174 -2.74 7.97 -16.68
C ALA A 174 -2.24 7.41 -15.32
N TYR A 175 -1.99 6.10 -15.25
CA TYR A 175 -1.37 5.45 -14.10
C TYR A 175 0.04 6.00 -13.82
N ASP A 176 0.91 6.06 -14.83
CA ASP A 176 2.28 6.58 -14.67
C ASP A 176 2.27 8.02 -14.13
N GLY A 177 1.41 8.89 -14.67
CA GLY A 177 1.25 10.26 -14.16
C GLY A 177 0.67 10.33 -12.74
N TRP A 178 -0.21 9.39 -12.37
CA TRP A 178 -0.70 9.28 -11.00
C TRP A 178 0.40 8.81 -10.03
N ILE A 179 1.27 7.89 -10.45
CA ILE A 179 2.44 7.46 -9.67
C ILE A 179 3.45 8.60 -9.50
N ASP A 180 3.66 9.45 -10.51
CA ASP A 180 4.48 10.65 -10.35
C ASP A 180 3.94 11.55 -9.23
N GLY A 181 2.61 11.76 -9.19
CA GLY A 181 1.94 12.49 -8.10
C GLY A 181 2.08 11.80 -6.74
N PHE A 182 1.89 10.49 -6.69
CA PHE A 182 2.08 9.67 -5.50
C PHE A 182 3.51 9.82 -4.95
N ALA A 183 4.51 9.68 -5.83
CA ALA A 183 5.92 9.78 -5.50
C ALA A 183 6.30 11.17 -4.98
N ALA A 184 5.77 12.24 -5.59
CA ALA A 184 5.96 13.61 -5.11
C ALA A 184 5.43 13.83 -3.69
N GLY A 185 4.44 13.04 -3.25
CA GLY A 185 3.89 13.08 -1.90
C GLY A 185 4.71 12.34 -0.84
N LEU A 186 5.68 11.50 -1.22
CA LEU A 186 6.43 10.65 -0.27
C LEU A 186 7.27 11.44 0.73
N GLY A 187 7.72 12.64 0.35
CA GLY A 187 8.65 13.42 1.15
C GLY A 187 10.03 12.77 1.24
N SER A 188 10.75 12.97 2.35
CA SER A 188 12.14 12.51 2.53
C SER A 188 12.35 11.61 3.76
N GLY A 189 11.26 11.25 4.43
CA GLY A 189 11.28 10.31 5.57
C GLY A 189 11.38 8.87 5.10
N GLU A 190 11.66 7.95 6.02
CA GLU A 190 11.50 6.52 5.71
C GLU A 190 10.02 6.21 5.46
N VAL A 191 9.74 5.42 4.42
CA VAL A 191 8.39 4.98 4.04
C VAL A 191 8.50 3.59 3.41
N VAL A 192 7.56 2.71 3.73
CA VAL A 192 7.40 1.41 3.05
C VAL A 192 6.30 1.55 2.02
N VAL A 193 6.58 1.18 0.77
CA VAL A 193 5.61 1.16 -0.33
C VAL A 193 5.37 -0.30 -0.72
N VAL A 194 4.11 -0.74 -0.61
CA VAL A 194 3.64 -2.04 -1.11
C VAL A 194 3.03 -1.77 -2.48
N LEU A 195 3.79 -2.03 -3.56
CA LEU A 195 3.45 -1.57 -4.89
C LEU A 195 2.44 -2.51 -5.57
N GLU A 196 1.20 -2.05 -5.72
CA GLU A 196 0.15 -2.68 -6.53
C GLU A 196 -0.06 -4.18 -6.22
N PRO A 197 -0.70 -4.52 -5.08
CA PRO A 197 -1.14 -5.88 -4.78
C PRO A 197 -1.75 -6.60 -5.99
N ASP A 198 -1.41 -7.87 -6.17
CA ASP A 198 -1.88 -8.79 -7.22
C ASP A 198 -1.57 -8.38 -8.68
N SER A 199 -0.91 -7.24 -8.90
CA SER A 199 -0.63 -6.74 -10.25
C SER A 199 0.32 -7.61 -11.08
N ILE A 200 1.12 -8.47 -10.43
CA ILE A 200 2.09 -9.35 -11.07
C ILE A 200 1.63 -10.80 -10.99
N ALA A 201 1.22 -11.26 -9.80
CA ALA A 201 0.81 -12.64 -9.56
C ALA A 201 -0.45 -13.03 -10.35
N GLN A 202 -1.41 -12.11 -10.50
CA GLN A 202 -2.68 -12.30 -11.24
C GLN A 202 -2.60 -11.81 -12.71
N SER A 203 -1.39 -11.67 -13.27
CA SER A 203 -1.21 -11.05 -14.59
C SER A 203 -1.51 -11.98 -15.78
N ASP A 204 -1.86 -13.25 -15.54
CA ASP A 204 -2.19 -14.24 -16.56
C ASP A 204 -3.53 -13.99 -17.26
N CYS A 205 -4.40 -13.17 -16.66
CA CYS A 205 -5.62 -12.68 -17.28
C CYS A 205 -5.38 -11.75 -18.48
N LEU A 206 -4.18 -11.17 -18.60
CA LEU A 206 -3.81 -10.22 -19.65
C LEU A 206 -3.17 -10.91 -20.85
N GLY A 207 -3.36 -10.32 -22.04
CA GLY A 207 -2.55 -10.67 -23.22
C GLY A 207 -1.06 -10.41 -22.99
N GLU A 208 -0.18 -11.11 -23.72
CA GLU A 208 1.28 -11.00 -23.52
C GLU A 208 1.80 -9.56 -23.64
N GLY A 209 1.27 -8.80 -24.63
CA GLY A 209 1.61 -7.40 -24.83
C GLY A 209 1.15 -6.52 -23.67
N GLU A 210 -0.12 -6.62 -23.26
CA GLU A 210 -0.66 -5.86 -22.12
C GLU A 210 0.08 -6.17 -20.82
N ARG A 211 0.42 -7.44 -20.60
CA ARG A 211 1.24 -7.86 -19.46
C ARG A 211 2.64 -7.24 -19.49
N ALA A 212 3.27 -7.20 -20.66
CA ALA A 212 4.57 -6.55 -20.81
C ALA A 212 4.49 -5.03 -20.53
N ASP A 213 3.44 -4.36 -21.01
CA ASP A 213 3.22 -2.94 -20.78
C ASP A 213 2.92 -2.62 -19.31
N ARG A 214 2.11 -3.45 -18.64
CA ARG A 214 1.89 -3.37 -17.19
C ARG A 214 3.22 -3.49 -16.43
N PHE A 215 4.02 -4.51 -16.75
CA PHE A 215 5.31 -4.73 -16.10
C PHE A 215 6.30 -3.59 -16.35
N ALA A 216 6.31 -3.01 -17.55
CA ALA A 216 7.11 -1.83 -17.84
C ALA A 216 6.70 -0.62 -17.00
N SER A 217 5.39 -0.44 -16.77
CA SER A 217 4.83 0.62 -15.92
C SER A 217 5.14 0.41 -14.44
N LEU A 218 5.05 -0.81 -13.92
CA LEU A 218 5.50 -1.16 -12.56
C LEU A 218 7.01 -0.91 -12.37
N ALA A 219 7.83 -1.26 -13.36
CA ALA A 219 9.25 -0.97 -13.33
C ALA A 219 9.55 0.54 -13.30
N ARG A 220 8.79 1.34 -14.07
CA ARG A 220 8.86 2.82 -14.03
C ARG A 220 8.43 3.33 -12.66
N ALA A 221 7.32 2.85 -12.13
CA ALA A 221 6.80 3.24 -10.82
C ALA A 221 7.83 3.05 -9.71
N GLY A 222 8.46 1.88 -9.62
CA GLY A 222 9.53 1.63 -8.66
C GLY A 222 10.69 2.63 -8.76
N ARG A 223 11.14 2.95 -9.99
CA ARG A 223 12.21 3.94 -10.21
C ARG A 223 11.80 5.35 -9.80
N VAL A 224 10.58 5.78 -10.16
CA VAL A 224 10.04 7.10 -9.82
C VAL A 224 9.93 7.26 -8.30
N LEU A 225 9.38 6.26 -7.60
CA LEU A 225 9.25 6.26 -6.15
C LEU A 225 10.61 6.39 -5.45
N LYS A 226 11.61 5.60 -5.87
CA LYS A 226 12.97 5.64 -5.29
C LYS A 226 13.74 6.92 -5.65
N ALA A 227 13.52 7.48 -6.83
CA ALA A 227 14.11 8.76 -7.23
C ALA A 227 13.52 9.92 -6.42
N ALA A 228 12.21 9.93 -6.18
CA ALA A 228 11.55 10.96 -5.39
C ALA A 228 11.92 10.89 -3.91
N ASN A 229 12.07 9.68 -3.36
CA ASN A 229 12.51 9.47 -1.98
C ASN A 229 13.52 8.31 -1.88
N PRO A 230 14.83 8.59 -1.77
CA PRO A 230 15.86 7.56 -1.62
C PRO A 230 15.78 6.74 -0.32
N ARG A 231 14.90 7.11 0.63
CA ARG A 231 14.61 6.35 1.85
C ARG A 231 13.31 5.55 1.76
N ALA A 232 12.60 5.61 0.62
CA ALA A 232 11.48 4.73 0.36
C ALA A 232 11.97 3.30 0.13
N ARG A 233 11.30 2.34 0.76
CA ARG A 233 11.51 0.91 0.56
C ARG A 233 10.34 0.37 -0.26
N VAL A 234 10.60 -0.02 -1.50
CA VAL A 234 9.57 -0.40 -2.47
C VAL A 234 9.54 -1.92 -2.65
N TYR A 235 8.41 -2.55 -2.38
CA TYR A 235 8.22 -4.00 -2.46
C TYR A 235 7.24 -4.33 -3.57
N PHE A 236 7.58 -5.34 -4.39
CA PHE A 236 6.80 -5.77 -5.55
C PHE A 236 5.96 -7.00 -5.24
N ASP A 237 4.84 -7.12 -5.94
CA ASP A 237 3.89 -8.21 -5.79
C ASP A 237 4.48 -9.59 -6.11
N ALA A 238 4.55 -10.44 -5.09
CA ALA A 238 4.90 -11.85 -5.24
C ALA A 238 3.74 -12.80 -4.93
N GLY A 239 2.50 -12.32 -4.82
CA GLY A 239 1.35 -13.16 -4.48
C GLY A 239 1.51 -13.85 -3.13
N HIS A 240 1.32 -15.17 -3.06
CA HIS A 240 1.48 -15.96 -1.83
C HIS A 240 1.94 -17.39 -2.13
N SER A 241 2.26 -18.14 -1.07
CA SER A 241 2.91 -19.47 -1.13
C SER A 241 2.15 -20.58 -1.86
N ASP A 242 0.86 -20.39 -2.12
CA ASP A 242 -0.04 -21.37 -2.73
C ASP A 242 -0.68 -20.86 -4.04
N TRP A 243 -0.04 -19.89 -4.69
CA TRP A 243 -0.50 -19.34 -5.97
C TRP A 243 0.39 -19.78 -7.13
N ASN A 244 1.49 -19.05 -7.34
CA ASN A 244 2.43 -19.32 -8.43
C ASN A 244 3.68 -20.04 -7.90
N PRO A 245 4.22 -21.05 -8.61
CA PRO A 245 5.54 -21.61 -8.29
C PRO A 245 6.60 -20.53 -8.18
N ALA A 246 7.50 -20.65 -7.19
CA ALA A 246 8.44 -19.57 -6.86
C ALA A 246 9.34 -19.14 -8.03
N ALA A 247 9.76 -20.08 -8.89
CA ALA A 247 10.58 -19.79 -10.07
C ALA A 247 9.79 -19.03 -11.14
N GLU A 248 8.50 -19.33 -11.31
CA GLU A 248 7.62 -18.65 -12.25
C GLU A 248 7.33 -17.23 -11.79
N GLN A 249 6.99 -17.05 -10.50
CA GLN A 249 6.78 -15.72 -9.93
C GLN A 249 8.05 -14.87 -10.04
N ALA A 250 9.23 -15.45 -9.78
CA ALA A 250 10.51 -14.77 -9.93
C ALA A 250 10.76 -14.30 -11.38
N ALA A 251 10.37 -15.08 -12.38
CA ALA A 251 10.50 -14.68 -13.79
C ALA A 251 9.58 -13.49 -14.12
N LEU A 252 8.35 -13.47 -13.60
CA LEU A 252 7.42 -12.33 -13.76
C LEU A 252 7.96 -11.07 -13.08
N LEU A 253 8.43 -11.21 -11.83
CA LEU A 253 9.07 -10.13 -11.05
C LEU A 253 10.30 -9.55 -11.75
N GLY A 254 11.13 -10.41 -12.37
CA GLY A 254 12.28 -9.99 -13.17
C GLY A 254 11.87 -9.08 -14.33
N ARG A 255 10.81 -9.45 -15.06
CA ARG A 255 10.24 -8.64 -16.15
C ARG A 255 9.63 -7.32 -15.66
N ALA A 256 9.05 -7.31 -14.45
CA ALA A 256 8.51 -6.11 -13.80
C ALA A 256 9.59 -5.21 -13.15
N GLY A 257 10.87 -5.56 -13.24
CA GLY A 257 11.98 -4.75 -12.74
C GLY A 257 12.27 -4.92 -11.24
N ALA A 258 11.70 -5.93 -10.58
CA ALA A 258 11.91 -6.16 -9.15
C ALA A 258 13.35 -6.60 -8.81
N ALA A 259 14.10 -7.13 -9.78
CA ALA A 259 15.50 -7.55 -9.60
C ALA A 259 16.51 -6.39 -9.51
N SER A 260 16.08 -5.14 -9.74
CA SER A 260 16.98 -3.98 -9.76
C SER A 260 16.83 -3.12 -8.52
N ALA A 261 17.95 -2.80 -7.87
CA ALA A 261 17.98 -1.86 -6.73
C ALA A 261 17.54 -0.44 -7.11
N ALA A 262 17.55 -0.09 -8.41
CA ALA A 262 17.06 1.20 -8.89
C ALA A 262 15.54 1.33 -8.79
N SER A 263 14.79 0.22 -8.76
CA SER A 263 13.33 0.18 -8.69
C SER A 263 12.79 -0.48 -7.43
N SER A 264 13.55 -1.36 -6.79
CA SER A 264 13.05 -2.28 -5.77
C SER A 264 13.94 -2.37 -4.54
N ASP A 265 13.34 -2.70 -3.41
CA ASP A 265 13.98 -3.19 -2.18
C ASP A 265 13.56 -4.64 -1.88
N GLY A 266 12.73 -5.24 -2.74
CA GLY A 266 12.38 -6.65 -2.69
C GLY A 266 10.94 -6.93 -3.09
N ILE A 267 10.33 -7.90 -2.40
CA ILE A 267 8.99 -8.39 -2.69
C ILE A 267 8.06 -8.27 -1.47
N PHE A 268 6.75 -8.33 -1.70
CA PHE A 268 5.80 -8.64 -0.65
C PHE A 268 5.05 -9.92 -0.95
N THR A 269 4.59 -10.59 0.09
CA THR A 269 3.71 -11.76 -0.05
C THR A 269 2.51 -11.67 0.88
N ASN A 270 1.48 -12.46 0.58
CA ASN A 270 0.31 -12.73 1.40
C ASN A 270 -0.64 -11.54 1.62
N VAL A 271 -0.47 -10.43 0.89
CA VAL A 271 -1.34 -9.25 1.03
C VAL A 271 -2.79 -9.68 0.85
N SER A 272 -3.63 -9.32 1.84
CA SER A 272 -5.04 -9.71 1.87
C SER A 272 -5.32 -11.22 1.95
N ASN A 273 -4.32 -12.08 2.16
CA ASN A 273 -4.50 -13.52 2.24
C ASN A 273 -4.17 -14.06 3.65
N PHE A 274 -4.17 -15.38 3.81
CA PHE A 274 -4.26 -16.06 5.12
C PHE A 274 -3.15 -17.08 5.35
N HIS A 275 -2.22 -17.28 4.40
CA HIS A 275 -1.19 -18.31 4.50
C HIS A 275 -0.27 -18.09 5.71
N ARG A 276 0.14 -19.20 6.35
CA ARG A 276 0.91 -19.13 7.59
C ARG A 276 2.23 -18.42 7.33
N THR A 277 2.67 -17.63 8.31
CA THR A 277 3.92 -16.88 8.22
C THR A 277 5.13 -17.77 7.88
N SER A 278 5.17 -19.03 8.37
CA SER A 278 6.24 -19.98 8.03
C SER A 278 6.30 -20.31 6.54
N ASP A 279 5.13 -20.46 5.92
CA ASP A 279 5.00 -20.89 4.53
C ASP A 279 5.38 -19.74 3.61
N GLU A 280 4.94 -18.53 3.97
CA GLU A 280 5.30 -17.27 3.31
C GLU A 280 6.79 -16.94 3.42
N ILE A 281 7.43 -17.15 4.58
CA ILE A 281 8.89 -16.99 4.72
C ILE A 281 9.63 -17.94 3.78
N ALA A 282 9.22 -19.21 3.76
CA ALA A 282 9.85 -20.21 2.91
C ALA A 282 9.66 -19.88 1.43
N TYR A 283 8.46 -19.43 1.04
CA TYR A 283 8.14 -19.02 -0.31
C TYR A 283 8.92 -17.77 -0.75
N ALA A 284 8.88 -16.70 0.03
CA ALA A 284 9.59 -15.45 -0.24
C ALA A 284 11.10 -15.70 -0.45
N ARG A 285 11.71 -16.56 0.37
CA ARG A 285 13.12 -16.96 0.20
C ARG A 285 13.38 -17.67 -1.12
N ARG A 286 12.49 -18.58 -1.54
CA ARG A 286 12.62 -19.26 -2.84
C ARG A 286 12.45 -18.29 -4.00
N VAL A 287 11.49 -17.36 -3.92
CA VAL A 287 11.27 -16.34 -4.96
C VAL A 287 12.48 -15.43 -5.07
N LEU A 288 12.97 -14.86 -3.95
CA LEU A 288 14.16 -14.00 -3.94
C LEU A 288 15.40 -14.72 -4.46
N SER A 289 15.59 -15.98 -4.09
CA SER A 289 16.69 -16.81 -4.59
C SER A 289 16.61 -17.03 -6.10
N ALA A 290 15.41 -17.27 -6.65
CA ALA A 290 15.20 -17.46 -8.08
C ALA A 290 15.27 -16.14 -8.87
N LEU A 291 14.90 -15.01 -8.25
CA LEU A 291 14.93 -13.68 -8.88
C LEU A 291 16.37 -13.24 -9.20
N GLY A 292 17.36 -13.68 -8.42
CA GLY A 292 18.78 -13.44 -8.69
C GLY A 292 19.21 -11.97 -8.59
N GLY A 293 18.45 -11.14 -7.86
CA GLY A 293 18.76 -9.73 -7.64
C GLY A 293 19.85 -9.49 -6.58
N PRO A 294 20.13 -8.22 -6.25
CA PRO A 294 21.07 -7.84 -5.20
C PRO A 294 20.78 -8.54 -3.86
N ALA A 295 21.83 -8.92 -3.13
CA ALA A 295 21.71 -9.65 -1.86
C ALA A 295 20.97 -8.89 -0.73
N HIS A 296 20.68 -7.60 -0.91
CA HIS A 296 19.92 -6.79 0.04
C HIS A 296 18.42 -6.76 -0.25
N LEU A 297 17.95 -7.36 -1.36
CA LEU A 297 16.51 -7.48 -1.59
C LEU A 297 15.90 -8.37 -0.49
N GLY A 298 14.88 -7.85 0.17
CA GLY A 298 14.18 -8.52 1.26
C GLY A 298 12.72 -8.84 0.92
N ALA A 299 11.97 -9.31 1.90
CA ALA A 299 10.54 -9.54 1.78
C ALA A 299 9.75 -8.94 2.92
N VAL A 300 8.60 -8.33 2.63
CA VAL A 300 7.59 -8.02 3.65
C VAL A 300 6.42 -8.99 3.53
N ILE A 301 5.89 -9.43 4.66
CA ILE A 301 4.80 -10.42 4.67
C ILE A 301 3.59 -9.80 5.34
N ASP A 302 2.44 -9.83 4.67
CA ASP A 302 1.19 -9.47 5.32
C ASP A 302 0.77 -10.57 6.31
N THR A 303 0.59 -10.16 7.55
CA THR A 303 0.22 -11.00 8.69
C THR A 303 -1.08 -10.53 9.33
N SER A 304 -1.86 -9.71 8.61
CA SER A 304 -3.12 -9.14 9.06
C SER A 304 -4.12 -10.19 9.55
N ARG A 305 -4.28 -11.29 8.80
CA ARG A 305 -5.34 -12.30 9.05
C ARG A 305 -4.87 -13.75 9.04
N ASN A 306 -3.56 -13.99 9.10
CA ASN A 306 -2.99 -15.33 8.90
C ASN A 306 -2.75 -16.15 10.18
N GLY A 307 -3.28 -15.71 11.33
CA GLY A 307 -3.04 -16.35 12.63
C GLY A 307 -3.55 -17.79 12.74
N ASN A 308 -4.51 -18.18 11.90
CA ASN A 308 -5.02 -19.55 11.81
C ASN A 308 -4.72 -20.24 10.46
N GLY A 309 -3.83 -19.67 9.65
CA GLY A 309 -3.54 -20.14 8.29
C GLY A 309 -4.69 -19.92 7.30
N ALA A 310 -4.48 -20.33 6.05
CA ALA A 310 -5.50 -20.34 5.00
C ALA A 310 -6.51 -21.49 5.22
N PRO A 311 -7.76 -21.35 4.77
CA PRO A 311 -8.70 -22.46 4.82
C PRO A 311 -8.28 -23.55 3.80
N PRO A 312 -8.52 -24.85 4.09
CA PRO A 312 -8.02 -25.95 3.27
C PRO A 312 -8.58 -26.01 1.84
N ASP A 313 -9.72 -25.38 1.61
CA ASP A 313 -10.40 -25.30 0.32
C ASP A 313 -9.95 -24.10 -0.55
N GLY A 314 -9.02 -23.29 -0.04
CA GLY A 314 -8.50 -22.11 -0.75
C GLY A 314 -9.45 -20.91 -0.76
N GLU A 315 -10.51 -20.90 0.06
CA GLU A 315 -11.40 -19.75 0.19
C GLU A 315 -10.62 -18.50 0.64
N TRP A 316 -10.62 -17.46 -0.17
CA TRP A 316 -9.92 -16.20 0.12
C TRP A 316 -10.88 -15.06 0.46
N CYS A 317 -12.14 -15.13 0.02
CA CYS A 317 -13.08 -14.02 0.14
C CYS A 317 -13.83 -14.10 1.48
N ASP A 318 -13.37 -13.36 2.49
CA ASP A 318 -13.94 -13.30 3.83
C ASP A 318 -14.17 -14.66 4.56
N PRO A 319 -13.23 -15.63 4.49
CA PRO A 319 -13.41 -16.97 5.05
C PRO A 319 -13.60 -16.93 6.57
N ALA A 320 -14.43 -17.85 7.07
CA ALA A 320 -14.67 -17.99 8.49
C ALA A 320 -13.48 -18.64 9.23
N GLY A 321 -13.43 -18.44 10.54
CA GLY A 321 -12.46 -19.10 11.43
C GLY A 321 -11.01 -18.65 11.27
N ARG A 322 -10.76 -17.55 10.55
CA ARG A 322 -9.44 -16.91 10.48
C ARG A 322 -9.16 -16.12 11.75
N ARG A 323 -7.91 -15.73 11.98
CA ARG A 323 -7.48 -14.94 13.14
C ARG A 323 -6.43 -13.93 12.74
N ILE A 324 -6.37 -12.81 13.46
CA ILE A 324 -5.26 -11.88 13.31
C ILE A 324 -3.92 -12.59 13.53
N GLY A 325 -2.93 -12.28 12.70
CA GLY A 325 -1.61 -12.87 12.79
C GLY A 325 -0.67 -12.10 13.71
N ARG A 326 0.63 -12.23 13.45
CA ARG A 326 1.68 -11.52 14.19
C ARG A 326 1.45 -10.01 14.08
N ALA A 327 1.66 -9.29 15.18
CA ALA A 327 1.56 -7.83 15.16
C ALA A 327 2.65 -7.21 14.26
N PRO A 328 2.37 -6.07 13.60
CA PRO A 328 3.32 -5.47 12.67
C PRO A 328 4.63 -5.05 13.34
N THR A 329 5.75 -5.35 12.66
CA THR A 329 7.10 -5.07 13.15
C THR A 329 8.10 -5.00 12.00
N LEU A 330 9.07 -4.07 12.09
CA LEU A 330 10.27 -4.04 11.24
C LEU A 330 11.41 -4.92 11.77
N ASN A 331 11.24 -5.52 12.96
CA ASN A 331 12.20 -6.44 13.55
C ASN A 331 11.59 -7.85 13.60
N THR A 332 11.85 -8.61 12.55
CA THR A 332 11.32 -9.96 12.38
C THR A 332 12.18 -11.02 13.08
N ALA A 333 13.48 -10.73 13.24
CA ALA A 333 14.57 -11.65 13.56
C ALA A 333 14.78 -12.76 12.49
N GLU A 334 14.21 -12.59 11.31
CA GLU A 334 14.30 -13.53 10.19
C GLU A 334 15.17 -12.96 9.08
N ALA A 335 16.26 -13.64 8.74
CA ALA A 335 17.13 -13.21 7.64
C ALA A 335 16.34 -13.18 6.33
N GLY A 336 16.47 -12.06 5.60
CA GLY A 336 15.78 -11.79 4.35
C GLY A 336 14.31 -11.37 4.50
N ILE A 337 13.78 -11.28 5.73
CA ILE A 337 12.41 -10.83 5.97
C ILE A 337 12.44 -9.49 6.70
N ASP A 338 12.05 -8.47 5.96
CA ASP A 338 12.21 -7.07 6.27
C ASP A 338 11.16 -6.53 7.23
N ALA A 339 9.94 -7.09 7.17
CA ALA A 339 8.85 -6.74 8.07
C ALA A 339 7.74 -7.80 8.06
N TYR A 340 7.04 -7.88 9.19
CA TYR A 340 5.65 -8.33 9.20
C TYR A 340 4.77 -7.10 9.23
N LEU A 341 3.85 -7.00 8.29
CA LEU A 341 2.95 -5.85 8.16
C LEU A 341 1.52 -6.32 8.27
N TRP A 342 0.62 -5.40 8.62
CA TRP A 342 -0.80 -5.56 8.33
C TRP A 342 -1.07 -4.66 7.14
N VAL A 343 -1.00 -5.26 5.96
CA VAL A 343 -1.24 -4.54 4.71
C VAL A 343 -2.75 -4.45 4.52
N LYS A 344 -3.46 -5.57 4.47
CA LYS A 344 -4.91 -5.59 4.63
C LYS A 344 -5.29 -5.16 6.04
N LEU A 345 -6.38 -4.39 6.16
CA LEU A 345 -6.91 -3.92 7.43
C LEU A 345 -7.88 -4.98 8.01
N PRO A 346 -7.58 -5.60 9.17
CA PRO A 346 -8.48 -6.58 9.76
C PRO A 346 -9.87 -6.00 10.04
N GLY A 347 -10.91 -6.62 9.48
CA GLY A 347 -12.29 -6.18 9.58
C GLY A 347 -12.84 -5.55 8.31
N GLU A 348 -12.00 -5.15 7.36
CA GLU A 348 -12.47 -4.72 6.03
C GLU A 348 -12.79 -5.93 5.15
N SER A 349 -13.99 -5.93 4.55
CA SER A 349 -14.49 -6.99 3.66
C SER A 349 -13.59 -7.17 2.43
N ASP A 350 -13.48 -8.40 1.93
CA ASP A 350 -12.89 -8.74 0.64
C ASP A 350 -13.95 -8.66 -0.49
N GLY A 351 -15.23 -8.75 -0.13
CA GLY A 351 -16.35 -8.63 -1.07
C GLY A 351 -17.51 -9.58 -0.78
N CYS A 352 -17.30 -10.60 0.06
CA CYS A 352 -18.27 -11.65 0.33
C CYS A 352 -19.08 -11.40 1.60
N ARG A 353 -18.59 -10.57 2.52
CA ARG A 353 -19.32 -10.11 3.72
C ARG A 353 -19.84 -8.67 3.62
N GLY A 354 -19.69 -8.04 2.47
CA GLY A 354 -20.09 -6.66 2.20
C GLY A 354 -19.24 -6.04 1.10
N THR A 355 -19.45 -4.75 0.83
CA THR A 355 -18.66 -4.01 -0.17
C THR A 355 -17.15 -4.17 0.10
N PRO A 356 -16.33 -4.51 -0.91
CA PRO A 356 -14.89 -4.60 -0.75
C PRO A 356 -14.31 -3.34 -0.08
N GLY A 357 -13.48 -3.55 0.94
CA GLY A 357 -12.90 -2.47 1.73
C GLY A 357 -13.82 -1.89 2.82
N ALA A 358 -15.11 -2.22 2.88
CA ALA A 358 -15.98 -1.73 3.94
C ALA A 358 -15.70 -2.44 5.28
N PHE A 359 -15.60 -1.67 6.36
CA PHE A 359 -15.36 -2.21 7.70
C PHE A 359 -16.60 -2.89 8.29
N SER A 360 -16.41 -4.10 8.83
CA SER A 360 -17.38 -4.85 9.61
C SER A 360 -16.81 -5.14 11.00
N ALA A 361 -17.48 -4.63 12.03
CA ALA A 361 -17.11 -4.89 13.42
C ALA A 361 -17.27 -6.36 13.82
N GLU A 362 -18.22 -7.08 13.22
CA GLU A 362 -18.36 -8.51 13.43
C GLU A 362 -17.14 -9.24 12.90
N TYR A 363 -16.74 -8.97 11.65
CA TYR A 363 -15.58 -9.61 11.06
C TYR A 363 -14.28 -9.26 11.80
N ALA A 364 -14.10 -7.99 12.16
CA ALA A 364 -12.99 -7.54 12.99
C ALA A 364 -12.92 -8.29 14.32
N TYR A 365 -14.07 -8.46 14.99
CA TYR A 365 -14.15 -9.16 16.26
C TYR A 365 -13.86 -10.65 16.11
N GLU A 366 -14.40 -11.31 15.09
CA GLU A 366 -14.12 -12.73 14.80
C GLU A 366 -12.62 -12.98 14.58
N LEU A 367 -11.94 -12.12 13.84
CA LEU A 367 -10.49 -12.20 13.63
C LEU A 367 -9.70 -11.98 14.93
N ALA A 368 -10.19 -11.12 15.83
CA ALA A 368 -9.46 -10.72 17.04
C ALA A 368 -9.66 -11.65 18.25
N ARG A 369 -10.64 -12.56 18.21
CA ARG A 369 -10.92 -13.52 19.28
C ARG A 369 -9.91 -14.66 19.34
#